data_AF-A0A352MUU0-F1
#
_entry.id   AF-A0A352MUU0-F1
#
_cell.length_a   1.000
_cell.length_b   1.000
_cell.length_c   1.000
_cell.angle_alpha   90.00
_cell.angle_beta   90.00
_cell.angle_gamma   90.00
#
_symmetry.space_group_name_H-M   'P 1'
#
loop_
_entity.id
_entity.type
_entity.pdbx_description
1 polymer ?
#
loop_
_entity_poly.entity_id
_entity_poly.type
_entity_poly.pdbx_seq_one_letter_code
_entity_poly.pdbx_strand_id
1 'polypeptide(L)'
;MIEKDDSKLLVHFDTNDTIIYQLKGEKISLIKKERVYFNETLVHDELFKKIDYVIEKLKMIVENVDNKRVRLYATGIFQEFSEEEQTQLIINVFVKSGLYFNIVKPDLEQFYIEKGLEISNEKNIINGIVQQEFRKVVICGSFQQNMQEIESIIEILNKRNIQVLSPWTMDIVPESLGTDFILLEGQELVNERDAWRHKYDHMNKFKKADAIIVCNPEGRIGKGTMFEFGFMVAYSKRIIFTNEPKDLSIPFPYENFFLILLVFYKNNK
;
A
#
# COMPACT_ATOMS: atom_id res chain seq x y z
N MET A 1 -12.89 29.24 -3.75
CA MET A 1 -12.37 27.94 -3.27
C MET A 1 -11.01 27.74 -3.89
N ILE A 2 -9.96 27.62 -3.10
CA ILE A 2 -8.62 27.29 -3.59
C ILE A 2 -8.68 25.80 -3.95
N GLU A 3 -8.52 25.45 -5.23
CA GLU A 3 -8.28 24.07 -5.64
C GLU A 3 -7.08 23.57 -4.83
N LYS A 4 -7.30 22.64 -3.90
CA LYS A 4 -6.20 21.87 -3.33
C LYS A 4 -5.59 21.11 -4.50
N ASP A 5 -4.34 21.41 -4.81
CA ASP A 5 -3.56 20.68 -5.79
C ASP A 5 -3.53 19.19 -5.39
N ASP A 6 -4.41 18.39 -6.00
CA ASP A 6 -4.55 16.95 -5.78
C ASP A 6 -3.50 16.16 -6.58
N SER A 7 -2.50 16.84 -7.17
CA SER A 7 -1.41 16.18 -7.88
C SER A 7 -0.55 15.31 -6.94
N LYS A 8 -0.12 14.16 -7.46
CA LYS A 8 0.77 13.21 -6.77
C LYS A 8 2.01 12.98 -7.60
N LEU A 9 3.13 12.74 -6.95
CA LEU A 9 4.35 12.27 -7.58
C LEU A 9 4.45 10.75 -7.42
N LEU A 10 4.63 10.08 -8.56
CA LEU A 10 4.96 8.66 -8.61
C LEU A 10 6.42 8.56 -9.07
N VAL A 11 7.27 8.00 -8.22
CA VAL A 11 8.71 7.88 -8.47
C VAL A 11 9.03 6.41 -8.67
N HIS A 12 9.57 6.08 -9.84
CA HIS A 12 10.02 4.74 -10.17
C HIS A 12 11.55 4.70 -10.17
N PHE A 13 12.11 3.93 -9.24
CA PHE A 13 13.52 3.57 -9.17
C PHE A 13 13.72 2.25 -9.92
N ASP A 14 14.54 2.29 -10.96
CA ASP A 14 15.03 1.11 -11.68
C ASP A 14 16.57 1.10 -11.61
N THR A 15 17.20 -0.02 -11.99
CA THR A 15 18.65 -0.23 -11.88
C THR A 15 19.49 0.92 -12.45
N ASN A 16 19.06 1.55 -13.55
CA ASN A 16 19.85 2.55 -14.27
C ASN A 16 19.25 3.96 -14.30
N ASP A 17 17.97 4.06 -13.97
CA ASP A 17 17.19 5.27 -14.16
C ASP A 17 16.23 5.45 -12.98
N THR A 18 16.03 6.69 -12.57
CA THR A 18 14.91 7.08 -11.73
C THR A 18 13.99 8.00 -12.52
N ILE A 19 12.72 7.63 -12.60
CA ILE A 19 11.73 8.34 -13.40
C ILE A 19 10.65 8.90 -12.48
N ILE A 20 10.37 10.19 -12.64
CA ILE A 20 9.41 10.93 -11.82
C ILE A 20 8.23 11.31 -12.71
N TYR A 21 7.05 10.86 -12.32
CA TYR A 21 5.78 11.18 -12.95
C TYR A 21 4.93 12.02 -12.03
N GLN A 22 4.10 12.88 -12.61
CA GLN A 22 3.01 13.54 -11.92
C GLN A 22 1.69 12.89 -12.35
N LEU A 23 0.87 12.51 -11.37
CA LEU A 23 -0.49 12.05 -11.55
C LEU A 23 -1.44 13.19 -11.18
N LYS A 24 -2.27 13.62 -12.13
CA LYS A 24 -3.35 14.59 -11.91
C LYS A 24 -4.65 14.02 -12.48
N GLY A 25 -5.56 13.63 -11.59
CA GLY A 25 -6.71 12.84 -12.01
C GLY A 25 -6.25 11.45 -12.49
N GLU A 26 -6.69 11.04 -13.67
CA GLU A 26 -6.23 9.83 -14.38
C GLU A 26 -4.99 10.06 -15.25
N LYS A 27 -4.61 11.32 -15.44
CA LYS A 27 -3.55 11.66 -16.39
C LYS A 27 -2.20 11.58 -15.70
N ILE A 28 -1.32 10.78 -16.28
CA ILE A 28 0.09 10.78 -15.92
C ILE A 28 0.87 11.67 -16.89
N SER A 29 1.86 12.38 -16.38
CA SER A 29 2.82 13.13 -17.17
C SER A 29 4.22 12.91 -16.64
N LEU A 30 5.16 12.61 -17.53
CA LEU A 30 6.58 12.54 -17.18
C LEU A 30 7.07 13.94 -16.78
N ILE A 31 7.62 14.05 -15.57
CA ILE A 31 8.25 15.29 -15.09
C ILE A 31 9.75 15.27 -15.37
N LYS A 32 10.39 14.16 -15.04
CA LYS A 32 11.85 14.03 -15.15
C LYS A 32 12.26 12.58 -15.26
N LYS A 33 13.27 12.33 -16.09
CA LYS A 33 14.05 11.10 -16.07
C LYS A 33 15.48 11.45 -15.65
N GLU A 34 15.98 10.81 -14.61
CA GLU A 34 17.32 11.04 -14.08
C GLU A 34 18.10 9.72 -14.13
N ARG A 35 19.32 9.78 -14.67
CA ARG A 35 20.16 8.60 -14.78
C ARG A 35 20.94 8.40 -13.47
N VAL A 36 20.55 7.39 -12.71
CA VAL A 36 21.18 7.02 -11.44
C VAL A 36 21.44 5.53 -11.50
N TYR A 37 22.71 5.14 -11.47
CA TYR A 37 23.10 3.74 -11.53
C TYR A 37 23.12 3.16 -10.12
N PHE A 38 22.20 2.23 -9.86
CA PHE A 38 22.16 1.39 -8.68
C PHE A 38 22.81 0.06 -9.05
N ASN A 39 24.12 -0.02 -8.87
CA ASN A 39 24.96 -1.17 -9.21
C ASN A 39 25.56 -1.83 -7.97
N GLU A 40 25.07 -1.46 -6.80
CA GLU A 40 25.46 -2.03 -5.52
C GLU A 40 24.92 -3.46 -5.40
N THR A 41 25.81 -4.38 -5.04
CA THR A 41 25.48 -5.78 -4.81
C THR A 41 25.00 -6.06 -3.38
N LEU A 42 25.07 -5.06 -2.50
CA LEU A 42 24.71 -5.11 -1.10
C LEU A 42 24.06 -3.79 -0.68
N VAL A 43 23.20 -3.84 0.34
CA VAL A 43 22.61 -2.64 0.92
C VAL A 43 23.62 -1.96 1.87
N HIS A 44 24.29 -0.91 1.38
CA HIS A 44 25.26 -0.13 2.15
C HIS A 44 25.13 1.38 1.91
N ASP A 45 25.98 2.17 2.59
CA ASP A 45 25.94 3.64 2.63
C ASP A 45 25.88 4.34 1.27
N GLU A 46 26.44 3.75 0.20
CA GLU A 46 26.43 4.37 -1.13
C GLU A 46 25.05 4.30 -1.75
N LEU A 47 24.41 3.12 -1.70
CA LEU A 47 23.05 2.91 -2.15
C LEU A 47 22.08 3.86 -1.44
N PHE A 48 22.23 3.97 -0.11
CA PHE A 48 21.45 4.91 0.69
C PHE A 48 21.64 6.36 0.25
N LYS A 49 22.89 6.80 0.04
CA LYS A 49 23.17 8.17 -0.43
C LYS A 49 22.56 8.45 -1.81
N LYS A 50 22.56 7.48 -2.72
CA LYS A 50 21.94 7.64 -4.05
C LYS A 50 20.42 7.79 -3.94
N ILE A 51 19.77 7.00 -3.09
CA ILE A 51 18.32 7.12 -2.86
C ILE A 51 17.98 8.44 -2.16
N ASP A 52 18.70 8.77 -1.09
CA ASP A 52 18.53 10.03 -0.35
C ASP A 52 18.69 11.24 -1.27
N TYR A 53 19.68 11.21 -2.17
CA TYR A 53 19.89 12.25 -3.16
C TYR A 53 18.68 12.45 -4.10
N VAL A 54 18.07 11.36 -4.56
CA VAL A 54 16.84 11.45 -5.39
C VAL A 54 15.69 12.02 -4.57
N ILE A 55 15.49 11.55 -3.33
CA ILE A 55 14.40 12.00 -2.46
C ILE A 55 14.55 13.49 -2.12
N GLU A 56 15.74 13.96 -1.81
CA GLU A 56 16.00 15.39 -1.56
C GLU A 56 15.65 16.26 -2.76
N LYS A 57 15.91 15.77 -3.98
CA LYS A 57 15.50 16.48 -5.21
C LYS A 57 14.00 16.57 -5.41
N LEU A 58 13.20 15.69 -4.81
CA LEU A 58 11.74 15.80 -4.88
C LEU A 58 11.25 17.09 -4.22
N LYS A 59 11.98 17.64 -3.25
CA LYS A 59 11.66 18.94 -2.61
C LYS A 59 11.72 20.12 -3.59
N MET A 60 12.39 19.97 -4.74
CA MET A 60 12.40 20.97 -5.80
C MET A 60 11.15 20.90 -6.70
N ILE A 61 10.38 19.80 -6.61
CA ILE A 61 9.21 19.53 -7.46
C ILE A 61 7.92 19.70 -6.64
N VAL A 62 7.92 19.26 -5.38
CA VAL A 62 6.76 19.34 -4.48
C VAL A 62 7.15 20.03 -3.17
N GLU A 63 6.27 20.89 -2.68
CA GLU A 63 6.46 21.67 -1.45
C GLU A 63 6.72 20.79 -0.22
N ASN A 64 5.98 19.68 -0.11
CA ASN A 64 6.10 18.72 0.98
C ASN A 64 6.27 17.31 0.41
N VAL A 65 7.37 16.65 0.79
CA VAL A 65 7.64 15.25 0.47
C VAL A 65 7.06 14.40 1.60
N ASP A 66 5.87 13.84 1.38
CA ASP A 66 5.13 13.05 2.38
C ASP A 66 4.33 11.91 1.71
N ASN A 67 3.83 10.97 2.53
CA ASN A 67 3.02 9.82 2.09
C ASN A 67 1.66 10.19 1.48
N LYS A 68 1.26 11.46 1.52
CA LYS A 68 0.03 11.95 0.89
C LYS A 68 0.30 12.45 -0.52
N ARG A 69 1.54 12.79 -0.86
CA ARG A 69 1.92 13.42 -2.14
C ARG A 69 2.88 12.58 -2.97
N VAL A 70 3.68 11.72 -2.35
CA VAL A 70 4.75 10.97 -3.02
C VAL A 70 4.58 9.47 -2.78
N ARG A 71 4.72 8.68 -3.85
CA ARG A 71 4.86 7.22 -3.76
C ARG A 71 6.12 6.77 -4.49
N LEU A 72 6.84 5.85 -3.86
CA LEU A 72 8.10 5.32 -4.38
C LEU A 72 7.87 3.86 -4.76
N TYR A 73 8.25 3.51 -5.98
CA TYR A 73 8.23 2.15 -6.51
C TYR A 73 9.64 1.78 -6.96
N ALA A 74 10.07 0.56 -6.66
CA ALA A 74 11.40 0.07 -6.99
C ALA A 74 11.35 -1.29 -7.68
N THR A 75 12.12 -1.45 -8.76
CA THR A 75 12.27 -2.69 -9.56
C THR A 75 13.75 -2.94 -9.91
N GLY A 76 14.08 -4.00 -10.64
CA GLY A 76 15.45 -4.26 -11.06
C GLY A 76 16.30 -4.72 -9.88
N ILE A 77 17.48 -4.11 -9.67
CA ILE A 77 18.44 -4.52 -8.63
C ILE A 77 17.81 -4.60 -7.24
N PHE A 78 16.83 -3.75 -6.93
CA PHE A 78 16.14 -3.74 -5.64
C PHE A 78 15.38 -5.04 -5.35
N GLN A 79 14.96 -5.76 -6.39
CA GLN A 79 14.26 -7.05 -6.29
C GLN A 79 15.22 -8.21 -6.05
N GLU A 80 16.51 -8.04 -6.33
CA GLU A 80 17.53 -9.09 -6.20
C GLU A 80 18.07 -9.20 -4.77
N PHE A 81 17.91 -8.14 -3.96
CA PHE A 81 18.28 -8.15 -2.54
C PHE A 81 17.45 -9.17 -1.75
N SER A 82 18.05 -9.72 -0.69
CA SER A 82 17.36 -10.58 0.27
C SER A 82 16.21 -9.85 0.98
N GLU A 83 15.25 -10.58 1.55
CA GLU A 83 14.13 -9.95 2.27
C GLU A 83 14.60 -9.06 3.44
N GLU A 84 15.70 -9.44 4.10
CA GLU A 84 16.31 -8.64 5.17
C GLU A 84 16.89 -7.33 4.63
N GLU A 85 17.65 -7.37 3.54
CA GLU A 85 18.23 -6.20 2.88
C GLU A 85 17.16 -5.26 2.34
N GLN A 86 16.12 -5.80 1.69
CA GLN A 86 14.95 -5.03 1.27
C GLN A 86 14.29 -4.32 2.45
N THR A 87 14.17 -5.01 3.59
CA THR A 87 13.60 -4.44 4.82
C THR A 87 14.48 -3.31 5.37
N GLN A 88 15.81 -3.47 5.38
CA GLN A 88 16.75 -2.41 5.79
C GLN A 88 16.64 -1.17 4.88
N LEU A 89 16.49 -1.37 3.57
CA LEU A 89 16.24 -0.31 2.60
C LEU A 89 14.97 0.47 2.90
N ILE A 90 13.86 -0.24 3.09
CA ILE A 90 12.56 0.35 3.42
C ILE A 90 12.65 1.15 4.71
N ILE A 91 13.31 0.61 5.74
CA ILE A 91 13.50 1.29 7.03
C ILE A 91 14.33 2.56 6.85
N ASN A 92 15.45 2.52 6.13
CA ASN A 92 16.28 3.71 5.94
C ASN A 92 15.50 4.82 5.22
N VAL A 93 14.81 4.49 4.12
CA VAL A 93 13.99 5.46 3.38
C VAL A 93 12.90 6.05 4.28
N PHE A 94 12.21 5.20 5.05
CA PHE A 94 11.17 5.65 5.98
C PHE A 94 11.72 6.56 7.07
N VAL A 95 12.85 6.22 7.70
CA VAL A 95 13.47 7.04 8.75
C VAL A 95 13.91 8.41 8.22
N LYS A 96 14.41 8.46 6.98
CA LYS A 96 14.91 9.71 6.38
C LYS A 96 13.83 10.62 5.82
N SER A 97 12.76 10.03 5.28
CA SER A 97 11.78 10.77 4.47
C SER A 97 10.33 10.63 4.95
N GLY A 98 10.06 9.69 5.84
CA GLY A 98 8.70 9.25 6.18
C GLY A 98 8.04 8.41 5.10
N LEU A 99 8.66 8.21 3.93
CA LEU A 99 8.06 7.51 2.79
C LEU A 99 8.19 5.99 2.88
N TYR A 100 7.22 5.27 2.33
CA TYR A 100 7.35 3.84 2.07
C TYR A 100 8.05 3.60 0.72
N PHE A 101 9.10 2.75 0.74
CA PHE A 101 9.83 2.34 -0.46
C PHE A 101 9.27 1.03 -1.00
N ASN A 102 8.30 1.07 -1.91
CA ASN A 102 7.63 -0.13 -2.40
C ASN A 102 8.50 -0.90 -3.40
N ILE A 103 9.23 -1.90 -2.92
CA ILE A 103 9.96 -2.85 -3.78
C ILE A 103 8.94 -3.82 -4.40
N VAL A 104 8.67 -3.62 -5.69
CA VAL A 104 7.64 -4.35 -6.43
C VAL A 104 8.17 -5.75 -6.73
N LYS A 105 7.40 -6.80 -6.42
CA LYS A 105 7.83 -8.18 -6.75
C LYS A 105 7.82 -8.43 -8.27
N PRO A 106 8.70 -9.29 -8.81
CA PRO A 106 8.77 -9.52 -10.26
C PRO A 106 7.44 -9.95 -10.91
N ASP A 107 6.63 -10.75 -10.22
CA ASP A 107 5.32 -11.17 -10.73
C ASP A 107 4.30 -10.02 -10.78
N LEU A 108 4.41 -9.08 -9.84
CA LEU A 108 3.56 -7.89 -9.78
C LEU A 108 4.03 -6.82 -10.78
N GLU A 109 5.34 -6.70 -10.99
CA GLU A 109 5.92 -5.87 -12.05
C GLU A 109 5.44 -6.32 -13.43
N GLN A 110 5.50 -7.62 -13.72
CA GLN A 110 5.02 -8.17 -14.99
C GLN A 110 3.54 -7.86 -15.21
N PHE A 111 2.72 -7.99 -14.16
CA PHE A 111 1.31 -7.59 -14.19
C PHE A 111 1.14 -6.08 -14.51
N TYR A 112 1.95 -5.20 -13.93
CA TYR A 112 1.91 -3.77 -14.26
C TYR A 112 2.37 -3.48 -15.69
N ILE A 113 3.36 -4.19 -16.22
CA ILE A 113 3.77 -4.05 -17.62
C ILE A 113 2.61 -4.42 -18.55
N GLU A 114 1.95 -5.55 -18.30
CA GLU A 114 0.79 -6.01 -19.08
C GLU A 114 -0.34 -4.98 -19.05
N LYS A 115 -0.69 -4.48 -17.85
CA LYS A 115 -1.72 -3.44 -17.69
C LYS A 115 -1.34 -2.11 -18.37
N GLY A 116 -0.07 -1.74 -18.35
CA GLY A 116 0.42 -0.55 -19.04
C GLY A 116 0.33 -0.68 -20.58
N LEU A 117 0.60 -1.88 -21.10
CA LEU A 117 0.53 -2.18 -22.54
C LEU A 117 -0.90 -2.15 -23.11
N GLU A 118 -1.91 -2.40 -22.27
CA GLU A 118 -3.33 -2.24 -22.67
C GLU A 118 -3.69 -0.78 -23.02
N ILE A 119 -2.96 0.19 -22.48
CA ILE A 119 -3.24 1.64 -22.62
C ILE A 119 -2.26 2.33 -23.57
N SER A 120 -1.00 1.92 -23.54
CA SER A 120 0.08 2.54 -24.30
C SER A 120 1.05 1.50 -24.84
N ASN A 121 1.62 1.70 -26.02
CA ASN A 121 2.65 0.80 -26.55
C ASN A 121 4.02 0.93 -25.83
N GLU A 122 4.07 1.68 -24.73
CA GLU A 122 5.28 1.90 -23.94
C GLU A 122 5.29 0.97 -22.72
N LYS A 123 6.43 0.30 -22.52
CA LYS A 123 6.67 -0.49 -21.31
C LYS A 123 6.93 0.46 -20.14
N ASN A 124 5.88 0.84 -19.44
CA ASN A 124 5.93 1.71 -18.27
C ASN A 124 5.07 1.14 -17.15
N ILE A 125 5.70 0.67 -16.07
CA ILE A 125 4.98 0.08 -14.94
C ILE A 125 4.04 1.09 -14.28
N ILE A 126 4.34 2.40 -14.35
CA ILE A 126 3.52 3.44 -13.74
C ILE A 126 2.14 3.53 -14.42
N ASN A 127 2.07 3.29 -15.73
CA ASN A 127 0.77 3.19 -16.43
C ASN A 127 -0.07 2.04 -15.88
N GLY A 128 0.53 0.85 -15.72
CA GLY A 128 -0.17 -0.30 -15.17
C GLY A 128 -0.57 -0.13 -13.71
N ILE A 129 0.32 0.47 -12.91
CA ILE A 129 0.05 0.83 -11.52
C ILE A 129 -1.15 1.76 -11.42
N VAL A 130 -1.22 2.81 -12.25
CA VAL A 130 -2.35 3.76 -12.26
C VAL A 130 -3.65 3.10 -12.72
N GLN A 131 -3.57 2.18 -13.68
CA GLN A 131 -4.72 1.43 -14.16
C GLN A 131 -5.27 0.47 -13.08
N GLN A 132 -4.39 -0.36 -12.52
CA GLN A 132 -4.77 -1.34 -11.51
C GLN A 132 -3.57 -1.62 -10.59
N GLU A 133 -3.54 -0.95 -9.45
CA GLU A 133 -2.43 -1.09 -8.50
C GLU A 133 -2.39 -2.47 -7.81
N PHE A 134 -3.54 -3.12 -7.63
CA PHE A 134 -3.62 -4.39 -6.91
C PHE A 134 -4.40 -5.42 -7.71
N ARG A 135 -3.97 -6.67 -7.62
CA ARG A 135 -4.74 -7.85 -8.07
C ARG A 135 -5.64 -8.31 -6.93
N LYS A 136 -5.09 -8.33 -5.71
CA LYS A 136 -5.73 -8.89 -4.52
C LYS A 136 -5.30 -8.18 -3.24
N VAL A 137 -6.26 -7.90 -2.37
CA VAL A 137 -6.03 -7.18 -1.11
C VAL A 137 -6.74 -7.87 0.05
N VAL A 138 -6.30 -7.56 1.27
CA VAL A 138 -7.06 -7.83 2.50
C VAL A 138 -7.43 -6.48 3.12
N ILE A 139 -8.66 -6.38 3.61
CA ILE A 139 -9.14 -5.23 4.37
C ILE A 139 -9.20 -5.62 5.85
N CYS A 140 -8.51 -4.84 6.67
CA CYS A 140 -8.55 -4.92 8.13
C CYS A 140 -9.32 -3.71 8.66
N GLY A 141 -10.03 -3.86 9.76
CA GLY A 141 -10.80 -2.78 10.38
C GLY A 141 -11.78 -3.33 11.40
N SER A 142 -12.36 -2.45 12.20
CA SER A 142 -13.40 -2.84 13.15
C SER A 142 -14.73 -3.03 12.42
N PHE A 143 -15.15 -4.28 12.20
CA PHE A 143 -16.46 -4.57 11.60
C PHE A 143 -17.63 -4.01 12.41
N GLN A 144 -17.48 -3.93 13.73
CA GLN A 144 -18.52 -3.37 14.60
C GLN A 144 -18.70 -1.87 14.45
N GLN A 145 -17.63 -1.15 14.09
CA GLN A 145 -17.63 0.32 14.07
C GLN A 145 -17.66 0.88 12.65
N ASN A 146 -17.09 0.17 11.68
CA ASN A 146 -16.75 0.71 10.37
C ASN A 146 -17.33 -0.13 9.22
N MET A 147 -18.44 -0.84 9.44
CA MET A 147 -19.01 -1.76 8.44
C MET A 147 -19.31 -1.06 7.11
N GLN A 148 -19.92 0.13 7.16
CA GLN A 148 -20.31 0.89 5.96
C GLN A 148 -19.08 1.37 5.18
N GLU A 149 -18.03 1.80 5.87
CA GLU A 149 -16.77 2.21 5.24
C GLU A 149 -16.05 1.02 4.62
N ILE A 150 -16.03 -0.13 5.30
CA ILE A 150 -15.45 -1.37 4.76
C ILE A 150 -16.21 -1.79 3.49
N GLU A 151 -17.53 -1.80 3.53
CA GLU A 151 -18.39 -2.11 2.37
C GLU A 151 -18.10 -1.16 1.20
N SER A 152 -18.05 0.15 1.47
CA SER A 152 -17.72 1.16 0.46
C SER A 152 -16.35 0.92 -0.20
N ILE A 153 -15.35 0.50 0.58
CA ILE A 153 -14.02 0.17 0.06
C ILE A 153 -14.08 -1.08 -0.82
N ILE A 154 -14.81 -2.13 -0.39
CA ILE A 154 -14.99 -3.37 -1.16
C ILE A 154 -15.64 -3.06 -2.52
N GLU A 155 -16.69 -2.24 -2.55
CA GLU A 155 -17.35 -1.86 -3.80
C GLU A 155 -16.39 -1.16 -4.78
N ILE A 156 -15.55 -0.25 -4.27
CA ILE A 156 -14.56 0.46 -5.09
C ILE A 156 -13.53 -0.52 -5.65
N LEU A 157 -13.04 -1.45 -4.82
CA LEU A 157 -12.07 -2.47 -5.22
C LEU A 157 -12.66 -3.41 -6.28
N ASN A 158 -13.89 -3.88 -6.08
CA ASN A 158 -14.59 -4.75 -7.03
C ASN A 158 -14.84 -4.05 -8.37
N LYS A 159 -15.24 -2.77 -8.38
CA LYS A 159 -15.38 -1.97 -9.61
C LYS A 159 -14.07 -1.85 -10.42
N ARG A 160 -12.92 -2.05 -9.76
CA ARG A 160 -11.59 -2.04 -10.37
C ARG A 160 -11.01 -3.44 -10.61
N ASN A 161 -11.83 -4.48 -10.53
CA ASN A 161 -11.41 -5.87 -10.69
C ASN A 161 -10.31 -6.30 -9.70
N ILE A 162 -10.37 -5.78 -8.46
CA ILE A 162 -9.45 -6.12 -7.39
C ILE A 162 -10.14 -7.09 -6.44
N GLN A 163 -9.55 -8.27 -6.25
CA GLN A 163 -10.11 -9.29 -5.39
C GLN A 163 -9.89 -8.96 -3.90
N VAL A 164 -10.96 -8.94 -3.11
CA VAL A 164 -10.87 -8.87 -1.64
C VAL A 164 -10.80 -10.29 -1.07
N LEU A 165 -9.68 -10.62 -0.45
CA LEU A 165 -9.46 -11.95 0.15
C LEU A 165 -10.07 -12.07 1.56
N SER A 166 -10.12 -10.96 2.28
CA SER A 166 -10.80 -10.83 3.57
C SER A 166 -11.25 -9.38 3.77
N PRO A 167 -12.45 -9.12 4.28
CA PRO A 167 -13.53 -10.11 4.48
C PRO A 167 -13.99 -10.72 3.14
N TRP A 168 -14.53 -11.94 3.17
CA TRP A 168 -15.14 -12.58 1.98
C TRP A 168 -16.66 -12.39 1.92
N THR A 169 -17.26 -11.95 3.04
CA THR A 169 -18.68 -11.61 3.19
C THR A 169 -18.80 -10.45 4.18
N MET A 170 -19.86 -9.65 4.05
CA MET A 170 -20.22 -8.62 5.02
C MET A 170 -21.21 -9.13 6.07
N ASP A 171 -21.75 -10.33 5.90
CA ASP A 171 -22.73 -10.92 6.80
C ASP A 171 -22.05 -11.38 8.09
N ILE A 172 -22.53 -10.87 9.22
CA ILE A 172 -22.06 -11.19 10.57
C ILE A 172 -23.00 -12.21 11.20
N VAL A 173 -22.43 -13.19 11.90
CA VAL A 173 -23.16 -14.10 12.78
C VAL A 173 -23.75 -13.29 13.95
N PRO A 174 -25.08 -13.15 14.08
CA PRO A 174 -25.71 -12.23 15.02
C PRO A 174 -25.27 -12.40 16.48
N GLU A 175 -25.00 -13.63 16.90
CA GLU A 175 -24.57 -14.00 18.24
C GLU A 175 -23.19 -13.44 18.60
N SER A 176 -22.39 -13.07 17.60
CA SER A 176 -21.06 -12.47 17.82
C SER A 176 -21.09 -10.96 17.97
N LEU A 177 -22.23 -10.29 17.69
CA LEU A 177 -22.34 -8.84 17.80
C LEU A 177 -22.09 -8.36 19.23
N GLY A 178 -21.24 -7.35 19.39
CA GLY A 178 -20.86 -6.78 20.68
C GLY A 178 -19.81 -7.57 21.46
N THR A 179 -19.31 -8.68 20.92
CA THR A 179 -18.18 -9.43 21.52
C THR A 179 -16.82 -8.87 21.06
N ASP A 180 -15.72 -9.30 21.67
CA ASP A 180 -14.38 -8.90 21.20
C ASP A 180 -13.99 -9.53 19.84
N PHE A 181 -14.71 -10.56 19.38
CA PHE A 181 -14.42 -11.29 18.17
C PHE A 181 -15.66 -11.52 17.31
N ILE A 182 -15.81 -10.71 16.25
CA ILE A 182 -16.87 -10.88 15.26
C ILE A 182 -16.63 -12.12 14.40
N LEU A 183 -17.69 -12.92 14.23
CA LEU A 183 -17.75 -14.02 13.28
C LEU A 183 -18.50 -13.56 12.02
N LEU A 184 -17.93 -13.88 10.87
CA LEU A 184 -18.58 -13.73 9.56
C LEU A 184 -19.37 -15.00 9.23
N GLU A 185 -20.36 -14.88 8.35
CA GLU A 185 -21.15 -16.01 7.88
C GLU A 185 -20.25 -17.16 7.38
N GLY A 186 -20.57 -18.38 7.83
CA GLY A 186 -19.77 -19.59 7.60
C GLY A 186 -18.68 -19.83 8.65
N GLN A 187 -18.54 -18.98 9.67
CA GLN A 187 -17.67 -19.22 10.82
C GLN A 187 -18.46 -19.67 12.05
N GLU A 188 -17.92 -20.65 12.76
CA GLU A 188 -18.40 -21.11 14.06
C GLU A 188 -17.23 -21.19 15.03
N LEU A 189 -17.50 -21.05 16.33
CA LEU A 189 -16.52 -21.27 17.39
C LEU A 189 -16.80 -22.60 18.09
N VAL A 190 -15.79 -23.48 18.11
CA VAL A 190 -15.85 -24.69 18.96
C VAL A 190 -15.77 -24.33 20.45
N ASN A 191 -14.96 -23.31 20.76
CA ASN A 191 -14.81 -22.67 22.07
C ASN A 191 -14.06 -21.35 21.88
N GLU A 192 -13.88 -20.57 22.95
CA GLU A 192 -13.21 -19.26 22.89
C GLU A 192 -11.79 -19.30 22.31
N ARG A 193 -11.03 -20.39 22.51
CA ARG A 193 -9.67 -20.52 21.96
C ARG A 193 -9.67 -20.66 20.44
N ASP A 194 -10.78 -21.08 19.84
CA ASP A 194 -10.90 -21.24 18.39
C ASP A 194 -10.88 -19.90 17.63
N ALA A 195 -11.10 -18.78 18.34
CA ALA A 195 -10.86 -17.44 17.81
C ALA A 195 -9.42 -17.28 17.31
N TRP A 196 -8.45 -17.97 17.94
CA TRP A 196 -7.06 -18.00 17.46
C TRP A 196 -6.94 -18.60 16.06
N ARG A 197 -7.62 -19.73 15.80
CA ARG A 197 -7.58 -20.39 14.49
C ARG A 197 -8.14 -19.46 13.42
N HIS A 198 -9.30 -18.84 13.67
CA HIS A 198 -9.89 -17.87 12.74
C HIS A 198 -8.99 -16.65 12.50
N LYS A 199 -8.33 -16.14 13.56
CA LYS A 199 -7.35 -15.05 13.43
C LYS A 199 -6.15 -15.47 12.60
N TYR A 200 -5.62 -16.67 12.81
CA TYR A 200 -4.51 -17.23 12.04
C TYR A 200 -4.89 -17.44 10.57
N ASP A 201 -6.09 -17.96 10.29
CA ASP A 201 -6.62 -18.14 8.94
C ASP A 201 -6.80 -16.80 8.21
N HIS A 202 -7.26 -15.77 8.92
CA HIS A 202 -7.30 -14.39 8.42
C HIS A 202 -5.89 -13.87 8.09
N MET A 203 -4.95 -13.96 9.02
CA MET A 203 -3.56 -13.49 8.83
C MET A 203 -2.83 -14.28 7.72
N ASN A 204 -3.15 -15.54 7.49
CA ASN A 204 -2.58 -16.31 6.37
C ASN A 204 -2.99 -15.75 4.99
N LYS A 205 -4.12 -15.05 4.88
CA LYS A 205 -4.52 -14.36 3.65
C LYS A 205 -3.60 -13.18 3.35
N PHE A 206 -3.00 -12.56 4.36
CA PHE A 206 -2.03 -11.46 4.17
C PHE A 206 -0.87 -11.89 3.28
N LYS A 207 -0.36 -13.12 3.47
CA LYS A 207 0.73 -13.70 2.67
C LYS A 207 0.41 -13.71 1.17
N LYS A 208 -0.86 -13.97 0.83
CA LYS A 208 -1.34 -14.03 -0.55
C LYS A 208 -1.71 -12.66 -1.12
N ALA A 209 -1.99 -11.65 -0.30
CA ALA A 209 -2.37 -10.32 -0.74
C ALA A 209 -1.17 -9.52 -1.27
N ASP A 210 -1.43 -8.62 -2.23
CA ASP A 210 -0.47 -7.63 -2.72
C ASP A 210 -0.29 -6.50 -1.69
N ALA A 211 -1.38 -6.13 -1.00
CA ALA A 211 -1.37 -5.14 0.07
C ALA A 211 -2.48 -5.42 1.10
N ILE A 212 -2.35 -4.79 2.27
CA ILE A 212 -3.35 -4.80 3.33
C ILE A 212 -3.87 -3.38 3.51
N ILE A 213 -5.17 -3.21 3.36
CA ILE A 213 -5.87 -1.94 3.53
C ILE A 213 -6.44 -1.91 4.95
N VAL A 214 -6.02 -0.94 5.74
CA VAL A 214 -6.51 -0.74 7.09
C VAL A 214 -7.57 0.36 7.05
N CYS A 215 -8.84 -0.04 7.17
CA CYS A 215 -9.98 0.86 7.32
C CYS A 215 -10.02 1.41 8.75
N ASN A 216 -9.57 2.66 8.89
CA ASN A 216 -9.43 3.36 10.16
C ASN A 216 -10.02 4.78 10.11
N PRO A 217 -11.36 4.94 10.05
CA PRO A 217 -11.99 6.24 10.13
C PRO A 217 -11.44 7.08 11.30
N GLU A 218 -11.21 8.36 11.04
CA GLU A 218 -10.60 9.31 11.98
C GLU A 218 -9.18 8.95 12.48
N GLY A 219 -8.54 7.94 11.87
CA GLY A 219 -7.21 7.43 12.25
C GLY A 219 -7.22 6.36 13.34
N ARG A 220 -8.40 5.92 13.83
CA ARG A 220 -8.50 5.02 14.99
C ARG A 220 -8.15 3.58 14.64
N ILE A 221 -7.26 2.96 15.42
CA ILE A 221 -6.86 1.56 15.26
C ILE A 221 -7.42 0.70 16.40
N GLY A 222 -8.18 -0.34 16.05
CA GLY A 222 -8.68 -1.31 17.02
C GLY A 222 -7.57 -2.23 17.56
N LYS A 223 -7.72 -2.73 18.80
CA LYS A 223 -6.77 -3.65 19.43
C LYS A 223 -6.48 -4.89 18.58
N GLY A 224 -7.51 -5.46 17.95
CA GLY A 224 -7.39 -6.62 17.07
C GLY A 224 -6.53 -6.35 15.84
N THR A 225 -6.60 -5.15 15.26
CA THR A 225 -5.77 -4.72 14.13
C THR A 225 -4.35 -4.39 14.58
N MET A 226 -4.18 -3.80 15.77
CA MET A 226 -2.86 -3.55 16.35
C MET A 226 -2.07 -4.85 16.55
N PHE A 227 -2.75 -5.93 17.00
CA PHE A 227 -2.17 -7.26 17.09
C PHE A 227 -1.68 -7.80 15.73
N GLU A 228 -2.43 -7.52 14.66
CA GLU A 228 -2.09 -8.00 13.31
C GLU A 228 -0.86 -7.29 12.75
N PHE A 229 -0.56 -6.04 13.12
CA PHE A 229 0.58 -5.30 12.57
C PHE A 229 1.91 -5.99 12.76
N GLY A 230 2.15 -6.65 13.90
CA GLY A 230 3.38 -7.42 14.10
C GLY A 230 3.54 -8.50 13.02
N PHE A 231 2.45 -9.17 12.66
CA PHE A 231 2.44 -10.15 11.57
C PHE A 231 2.61 -9.49 10.20
N MET A 232 1.92 -8.38 9.93
CA MET A 232 2.04 -7.67 8.65
C MET A 232 3.47 -7.21 8.39
N VAL A 233 4.11 -6.60 9.40
CA VAL A 233 5.49 -6.10 9.33
C VAL A 233 6.49 -7.25 9.22
N ALA A 234 6.31 -8.35 9.96
CA ALA A 234 7.20 -9.51 9.88
C ALA A 234 7.21 -10.21 8.51
N TYR A 235 6.15 -10.03 7.72
CA TYR A 235 6.06 -10.54 6.35
C TYR A 235 6.28 -9.46 5.28
N SER A 236 6.85 -8.31 5.68
CA SER A 236 7.15 -7.15 4.84
C SER A 236 5.97 -6.75 3.95
N LYS A 237 4.76 -6.80 4.51
CA LYS A 237 3.54 -6.48 3.75
C LYS A 237 3.40 -4.99 3.57
N ARG A 238 2.95 -4.61 2.38
CA ARG A 238 2.54 -3.25 2.05
C ARG A 238 1.25 -2.92 2.82
N ILE A 239 1.33 -1.96 3.75
CA ILE A 239 0.22 -1.55 4.62
C ILE A 239 -0.28 -0.18 4.18
N ILE A 240 -1.58 -0.08 3.95
CA ILE A 240 -2.23 1.11 3.41
C ILE A 240 -3.35 1.55 4.35
N PHE A 241 -3.23 2.72 4.96
CA PHE A 241 -4.26 3.25 5.87
C PHE A 241 -5.27 4.16 5.15
N THR A 242 -6.57 4.00 5.43
CA THR A 242 -7.60 4.90 4.87
C THR A 242 -7.48 6.33 5.38
N ASN A 243 -7.00 6.49 6.61
CA ASN A 243 -6.70 7.76 7.24
C ASN A 243 -5.37 7.66 7.96
N GLU A 244 -4.68 8.78 8.14
CA GLU A 244 -3.44 8.80 8.91
C GLU A 244 -3.67 8.19 10.32
N PRO A 245 -2.93 7.14 10.70
CA PRO A 245 -3.17 6.42 11.93
C PRO A 245 -2.82 7.29 13.14
N LYS A 246 -3.66 7.25 14.17
CA LYS A 246 -3.44 7.87 15.47
C LYS A 246 -3.03 6.82 16.48
N ASP A 247 -2.35 7.27 17.53
CA ASP A 247 -2.03 6.47 18.71
C ASP A 247 -1.22 5.19 18.42
N LEU A 248 -0.40 5.21 17.34
CA LEU A 248 0.62 4.19 17.14
C LEU A 248 1.71 4.35 18.20
N SER A 249 2.02 3.28 18.93
CA SER A 249 3.11 3.27 19.91
C SER A 249 4.48 3.43 19.24
N ILE A 250 4.66 2.82 18.07
CA ILE A 250 5.87 2.90 17.26
C ILE A 250 5.46 3.16 15.81
N PRO A 251 5.89 4.27 15.19
CA PRO A 251 5.70 4.49 13.76
C PRO A 251 6.45 3.44 12.95
N PHE A 252 5.83 2.96 11.87
CA PHE A 252 6.44 2.01 10.94
C PHE A 252 6.14 2.43 9.49
N PRO A 253 6.85 1.89 8.49
CA PRO A 253 6.62 2.23 7.09
C PRO A 253 5.20 1.85 6.62
N TYR A 254 4.44 2.83 6.14
CA TYR A 254 3.09 2.63 5.59
C TYR A 254 2.79 3.64 4.49
N GLU A 255 1.71 3.42 3.75
CA GLU A 255 1.16 4.39 2.81
C GLU A 255 -0.25 4.83 3.20
N ASN A 256 -0.66 6.00 2.71
CA ASN A 256 -2.05 6.42 2.82
C ASN A 256 -2.84 5.96 1.58
N PHE A 257 -4.08 5.53 1.82
CA PHE A 257 -5.03 4.99 0.83
C PHE A 257 -5.47 6.01 -0.22
N PHE A 258 -5.16 7.29 -0.01
CA PHE A 258 -5.45 8.34 -0.97
C PHE A 258 -4.48 8.30 -2.18
N LEU A 259 -4.91 7.53 -3.20
CA LEU A 259 -4.50 7.38 -4.63
C LEU A 259 -3.47 6.29 -4.94
N ILE A 260 -3.81 5.18 -5.60
CA ILE A 260 -4.44 5.07 -6.95
C ILE A 260 -5.96 4.80 -7.00
N LEU A 261 -6.54 4.27 -5.92
CA LEU A 261 -7.97 3.90 -5.89
C LEU A 261 -8.94 5.09 -5.73
N LEU A 262 -8.49 6.23 -5.19
CA LEU A 262 -9.35 7.35 -4.78
C LEU A 262 -9.28 8.63 -5.63
N VAL A 263 -8.72 8.59 -6.86
CA VAL A 263 -8.94 9.69 -7.82
C VAL A 263 -10.44 10.00 -8.01
N PHE A 264 -11.33 9.00 -7.85
CA PHE A 264 -12.76 9.14 -8.20
C PHE A 264 -13.74 9.29 -7.04
N TYR A 265 -13.31 9.14 -5.78
CA TYR A 265 -14.25 9.25 -4.66
C TYR A 265 -14.64 10.71 -4.37
N LYS A 266 -13.71 11.65 -4.59
CA LYS A 266 -14.01 13.09 -4.42
C LYS A 266 -14.83 13.71 -5.55
N ASN A 267 -15.00 13.02 -6.69
CA ASN A 267 -15.80 13.53 -7.81
C ASN A 267 -17.27 13.04 -7.77
N ASN A 268 -17.67 12.26 -6.76
CA ASN A 268 -19.03 11.73 -6.59
C ASN A 268 -19.66 12.12 -5.23
N LYS A 269 -19.14 13.16 -4.57
CA LYS A 269 -19.76 13.81 -3.41
C LYS A 269 -19.84 15.32 -3.65
#